data_AF-A0A521ACV9-F1
#
_entry.id   AF-A0A521ACV9-F1
#
_cell.length_a   1.000
_cell.length_b   1.000
_cell.length_c   1.000
_cell.angle_alpha   90.00
_cell.angle_beta   90.00
_cell.angle_gamma   90.00
#
_symmetry.space_group_name_H-M   'P 1'
#
loop_
_entity.id
_entity.type
_entity.pdbx_description
1 polymer ?
#
loop_
_entity_poly.entity_id
_entity_poly.type
_entity_poly.pdbx_seq_one_letter_code
_entity_poly.pdbx_strand_id
1 'polypeptide(L)'
;MGMALHPGLTAGSPYVFLAYAYHFNGAQQDNDGGEPNSGGYFYKIRIVRYSYDQASAQLVRPIIICDSIPGSSDHNGGRLMIATQGKKEYLFYSAGDMGAGQFANGGRTNHAQSAISYEGKILRFNIEPDTDPGVYDRWLPNDNPFNTTRQSAVWSLGHRNPQGLASAVINGQEMIYSTEHGPYSDDEINLIERGCNYGHPLIIGYADGNYVGLAASVSTNKALPGIWHTTYPLIDSEIRNARAIGPNYRNPIVSLDPAPKETMNKLFRSINSNKKDQEWNSYAPSSIAVYTSSAIPGWKNSVLIPTLKGGALLRIKLDTSGKKAAGNIYSYVKGSVRYRDIAISPDGLKIYLAVDSSSVSSGPSKENPQQISYRGCIIELSYKGLYKEPAKL
;
A
#
# COMPACT_ATOMS: atom_id res chain seq x y z
N MET A 1 1.97 9.35 -3.59
CA MET A 1 2.77 9.73 -4.77
C MET A 1 3.79 8.65 -5.01
N GLY A 2 4.18 8.43 -6.26
CA GLY A 2 5.05 7.31 -6.64
C GLY A 2 6.10 7.68 -7.67
N MET A 3 7.19 6.91 -7.69
CA MET A 3 8.28 7.05 -8.64
C MET A 3 8.80 5.66 -9.01
N ALA A 4 9.06 5.42 -10.30
CA ALA A 4 9.82 4.27 -10.76
C ALA A 4 10.83 4.70 -11.84
N LEU A 5 12.00 4.07 -11.81
CA LEU A 5 13.04 4.24 -12.81
C LEU A 5 12.97 3.07 -13.78
N HIS A 6 13.02 3.34 -15.08
CA HIS A 6 13.15 2.28 -16.08
C HIS A 6 14.44 1.47 -15.82
N PRO A 7 14.43 0.13 -15.89
CA PRO A 7 15.65 -0.67 -15.66
C PRO A 7 16.81 -0.29 -16.60
N GLY A 8 16.46 0.11 -17.82
CA GLY A 8 17.38 0.70 -18.81
C GLY A 8 17.64 2.21 -18.69
N LEU A 9 17.41 2.87 -17.54
CA LEU A 9 17.57 4.33 -17.36
C LEU A 9 18.90 4.86 -17.91
N THR A 10 19.99 4.14 -17.64
CA THR A 10 21.36 4.48 -18.07
C THR A 10 21.83 3.67 -19.29
N ALA A 11 20.96 2.83 -19.86
CA ALA A 11 21.28 1.86 -20.91
C ALA A 11 20.39 2.00 -22.17
N GLY A 12 19.86 3.20 -22.41
CA GLY A 12 19.15 3.54 -23.66
C GLY A 12 17.63 3.74 -23.53
N SER A 13 17.05 3.55 -22.34
CA SER A 13 15.65 3.85 -22.06
C SER A 13 15.58 4.81 -20.88
N PRO A 14 15.86 6.12 -21.10
CA PRO A 14 16.08 7.09 -20.03
C PRO A 14 14.76 7.55 -19.43
N TYR A 15 13.87 6.63 -19.06
CA TYR A 15 12.52 6.95 -18.62
C TYR A 15 12.39 6.95 -17.11
N VAL A 16 11.72 7.97 -16.60
CA VAL A 16 11.31 8.10 -15.20
C VAL A 16 9.80 8.23 -15.16
N PHE A 17 9.15 7.40 -14.37
CA PHE A 17 7.71 7.40 -14.20
C PHE A 17 7.36 8.03 -12.86
N LEU A 18 6.44 9.00 -12.86
CA LEU A 18 5.96 9.68 -11.66
C LEU A 18 4.45 9.57 -11.55
N ALA A 19 3.95 9.41 -10.33
CA ALA A 19 2.55 9.57 -9.97
C ALA A 19 2.35 10.65 -8.92
N TYR A 20 1.55 11.65 -9.24
CA TYR A 20 1.31 12.79 -8.34
C TYR A 20 -0.10 13.37 -8.52
N ALA A 21 -0.60 13.98 -7.45
CA ALA A 21 -1.83 14.76 -7.50
C ALA A 21 -1.60 15.98 -8.38
N TYR A 22 -2.46 16.20 -9.38
CA TYR A 22 -2.32 17.30 -10.34
C TYR A 22 -3.54 18.22 -10.37
N HIS A 23 -4.63 17.78 -9.75
CA HIS A 23 -5.88 18.54 -9.69
C HIS A 23 -6.54 18.30 -8.35
N PHE A 24 -6.99 19.40 -7.73
CA PHE A 24 -7.87 19.37 -6.59
C PHE A 24 -9.26 19.84 -7.06
N ASN A 25 -10.26 18.96 -6.99
CA ASN A 25 -11.55 19.19 -7.63
C ASN A 25 -12.30 20.40 -7.07
N GLY A 26 -12.12 20.71 -5.79
CA GLY A 26 -12.81 21.80 -5.13
C GLY A 26 -11.95 23.05 -4.91
N ALA A 27 -10.85 23.22 -5.64
CA ALA A 27 -9.94 24.37 -5.53
C ALA A 27 -10.60 25.75 -5.72
N GLN A 28 -11.84 25.79 -6.23
CA GLN A 28 -12.61 27.00 -6.51
C GLN A 28 -13.98 27.01 -5.80
N GLN A 29 -14.21 26.13 -4.82
CA GLN A 29 -15.47 26.05 -4.08
C GLN A 29 -15.34 26.71 -2.71
N ASP A 30 -16.44 27.29 -2.23
CA ASP A 30 -16.54 27.79 -0.85
C ASP A 30 -16.32 26.62 0.14
N ASN A 31 -15.48 26.83 1.17
CA ASN A 31 -14.96 25.82 2.12
C ASN A 31 -13.82 24.92 1.57
N ASP A 32 -12.93 25.48 0.75
CA ASP A 32 -11.72 24.81 0.24
C ASP A 32 -12.02 23.45 -0.42
N GLY A 33 -13.19 23.28 -1.02
CA GLY A 33 -13.53 22.08 -1.78
C GLY A 33 -13.76 20.80 -0.97
N GLY A 34 -13.93 20.90 0.35
CA GLY A 34 -14.45 19.81 1.15
C GLY A 34 -15.96 19.70 0.93
N GLU A 35 -16.44 18.54 0.46
CA GLU A 35 -17.89 18.31 0.33
C GLU A 35 -18.57 18.45 1.71
N PRO A 36 -19.54 19.37 1.88
CA PRO A 36 -20.32 19.47 3.10
C PRO A 36 -20.95 18.10 3.42
N ASN A 37 -20.92 17.69 4.69
CA ASN A 37 -21.45 16.40 5.17
C ASN A 37 -20.58 15.15 4.93
N SER A 38 -19.24 15.29 4.99
CA SER A 38 -18.30 14.14 5.04
C SER A 38 -18.06 13.40 3.72
N GLY A 39 -18.01 14.13 2.59
CA GLY A 39 -17.53 13.57 1.32
C GLY A 39 -16.00 13.58 1.16
N GLY A 40 -15.28 14.31 2.02
CA GLY A 40 -13.83 14.45 1.99
C GLY A 40 -13.31 15.37 0.89
N TYR A 41 -12.00 15.36 0.68
CA TYR A 41 -11.34 16.14 -0.38
C TYR A 41 -11.06 15.25 -1.59
N PHE A 42 -11.42 15.71 -2.78
CA PHE A 42 -11.29 14.95 -4.02
C PHE A 42 -10.15 15.51 -4.87
N TYR A 43 -9.16 14.67 -5.13
CA TYR A 43 -8.05 14.96 -6.03
C TYR A 43 -8.10 14.04 -7.24
N LYS A 44 -7.31 14.39 -8.26
CA LYS A 44 -6.94 13.47 -9.34
C LYS A 44 -5.44 13.24 -9.32
N ILE A 45 -5.06 11.98 -9.41
CA ILE A 45 -3.69 11.53 -9.59
C ILE A 45 -3.47 11.27 -11.08
N ARG A 46 -2.30 11.67 -11.59
CA ARG A 46 -1.84 11.28 -12.91
C ARG A 46 -0.55 10.51 -12.83
N ILE A 47 -0.36 9.58 -13.77
CA ILE A 47 0.90 8.91 -14.05
C ILE A 47 1.49 9.56 -15.30
N VAL A 48 2.76 9.95 -15.21
CA VAL A 48 3.48 10.64 -16.28
C VAL A 48 4.85 9.99 -16.46
N ARG A 49 5.22 9.71 -17.71
CA ARG A 49 6.57 9.33 -18.11
C ARG A 49 7.35 10.58 -18.52
N TYR A 50 8.54 10.74 -17.98
CA TYR A 50 9.53 11.74 -18.40
C TYR A 50 10.73 11.06 -19.06
N SER A 51 11.46 11.79 -19.89
CA SER A 51 12.85 11.46 -20.23
C SER A 51 13.78 12.12 -19.22
N TYR A 52 14.76 11.38 -18.69
CA TYR A 52 15.88 11.93 -17.96
C TYR A 52 16.96 12.38 -18.94
N ASP A 53 17.24 13.67 -18.97
CA ASP A 53 18.37 14.23 -19.70
C ASP A 53 19.61 14.26 -18.78
N GLN A 54 20.57 13.39 -19.08
CA GLN A 54 21.79 13.24 -18.28
C GLN A 54 22.69 14.48 -18.37
N ALA A 55 22.68 15.23 -19.48
CA ALA A 55 23.55 16.39 -19.65
C ALA A 55 23.13 17.55 -18.74
N SER A 56 21.82 17.79 -18.63
CA SER A 56 21.25 18.83 -17.76
C SER A 56 20.85 18.33 -16.37
N ALA A 57 20.84 17.00 -16.16
CA ALA A 57 20.31 16.33 -14.97
C ALA A 57 18.83 16.68 -14.68
N GLN A 58 18.01 16.82 -15.73
CA GLN A 58 16.59 17.22 -15.62
C GLN A 58 15.63 16.17 -16.18
N LEU A 59 14.38 16.22 -15.68
CA LEU A 59 13.27 15.50 -16.29
C LEU A 59 12.62 16.38 -17.37
N VAL A 60 12.58 15.88 -18.60
CA VAL A 60 12.06 16.58 -19.78
C VAL A 60 11.00 15.73 -20.50
N ARG A 61 10.30 16.33 -21.46
CA ARG A 61 9.32 15.64 -22.35
C ARG A 61 8.28 14.79 -21.59
N PRO A 62 7.40 15.41 -20.77
CA PRO A 62 6.34 14.68 -20.09
C PRO A 62 5.36 14.06 -21.08
N ILE A 63 5.01 12.79 -20.85
CA ILE A 63 3.95 12.06 -21.54
C ILE A 63 2.99 11.51 -20.49
N ILE A 64 1.71 11.89 -20.58
CA ILE A 64 0.68 11.43 -19.66
C ILE A 64 0.28 10.00 -20.03
N ILE A 65 0.40 9.10 -19.07
CA ILE A 65 0.00 7.69 -19.18
C ILE A 65 -1.47 7.52 -18.77
N CYS A 66 -1.86 8.18 -17.68
CA CYS A 66 -3.21 8.13 -17.14
C CYS A 66 -3.43 9.36 -16.26
N ASP A 67 -4.60 10.01 -16.35
CA ASP A 67 -4.96 11.21 -15.58
C ASP A 67 -6.31 11.08 -14.85
N SER A 68 -6.89 9.87 -14.84
CA SER A 68 -8.21 9.60 -14.30
C SER A 68 -8.20 8.84 -12.97
N ILE A 69 -7.03 8.68 -12.33
CA ILE A 69 -6.93 7.96 -11.05
C ILE A 69 -7.49 8.86 -9.94
N PRO A 70 -8.48 8.41 -9.17
CA PRO A 70 -8.97 9.17 -8.03
C PRO A 70 -7.88 9.35 -6.96
N GLY A 71 -7.88 10.52 -6.34
CA GLY A 71 -7.09 10.84 -5.15
C GLY A 71 -7.97 11.41 -4.05
N SER A 72 -7.50 11.38 -2.81
CA SER A 72 -8.15 12.06 -1.69
C SER A 72 -7.14 12.61 -0.69
N SER A 73 -7.60 13.17 0.43
CA SER A 73 -6.72 13.49 1.57
C SER A 73 -6.14 12.24 2.23
N ASP A 74 -6.77 11.08 2.05
CA ASP A 74 -6.51 9.85 2.78
C ASP A 74 -6.24 8.67 1.81
N HIS A 75 -5.49 7.67 2.29
CA HIS A 75 -5.33 6.37 1.63
C HIS A 75 -5.12 6.40 0.11
N ASN A 76 -4.19 7.21 -0.37
CA ASN A 76 -3.89 7.25 -1.80
C ASN A 76 -3.09 6.02 -2.26
N GLY A 77 -2.57 5.20 -1.34
CA GLY A 77 -1.52 4.23 -1.64
C GLY A 77 -0.33 4.96 -2.26
N GLY A 78 -0.07 4.68 -3.54
CA GLY A 78 0.75 5.52 -4.39
C GLY A 78 2.10 4.94 -4.74
N ARG A 79 2.36 3.67 -4.45
CA ARG A 79 3.61 3.02 -4.87
C ARG A 79 3.59 2.82 -6.37
N LEU A 80 4.74 3.04 -7.01
CA LEU A 80 4.92 2.86 -8.44
C LEU A 80 6.17 1.98 -8.62
N MET A 81 6.05 0.93 -9.43
CA MET A 81 7.08 -0.10 -9.53
C MET A 81 7.06 -0.68 -10.94
N ILE A 82 8.22 -1.02 -11.49
CA ILE A 82 8.31 -1.83 -12.71
C ILE A 82 8.57 -3.28 -12.32
N ALA A 83 7.80 -4.20 -12.88
CA ALA A 83 7.98 -5.64 -12.69
C ALA A 83 7.78 -6.38 -14.01
N THR A 84 8.46 -7.53 -14.13
CA THR A 84 8.36 -8.36 -15.33
C THR A 84 7.18 -9.32 -15.20
N GLN A 85 6.31 -9.38 -16.21
CA GLN A 85 5.29 -10.42 -16.34
C GLN A 85 5.50 -11.15 -17.67
N GLY A 86 5.85 -12.44 -17.58
CA GLY A 86 6.28 -13.21 -18.75
C GLY A 86 7.61 -12.68 -19.30
N LYS A 87 7.59 -12.12 -20.52
CA LYS A 87 8.78 -11.57 -21.20
C LYS A 87 8.75 -10.04 -21.33
N LYS A 88 7.80 -9.38 -20.67
CA LYS A 88 7.57 -7.93 -20.80
C LYS A 88 7.58 -7.27 -19.43
N GLU A 89 8.11 -6.07 -19.39
CA GLU A 89 8.06 -5.19 -18.22
C GLU A 89 6.78 -4.37 -18.25
N TYR A 90 6.18 -4.19 -17.08
CA TYR A 90 4.97 -3.39 -16.90
C TYR A 90 5.13 -2.46 -15.71
N LEU A 91 4.38 -1.36 -15.76
CA LEU A 91 4.28 -0.41 -14.67
C LEU A 91 3.13 -0.80 -13.76
N PHE A 92 3.41 -1.01 -12.48
CA PHE A 92 2.41 -1.25 -11.46
C PHE A 92 2.24 -0.01 -10.59
N TYR A 93 0.98 0.29 -10.25
CA TYR A 93 0.63 1.39 -9.36
C TYR A 93 -0.35 0.91 -8.28
N SER A 94 -0.06 1.19 -7.01
CA SER A 94 -1.00 0.92 -5.92
C SER A 94 -1.92 2.13 -5.70
N ALA A 95 -3.23 1.91 -5.75
CA ALA A 95 -4.25 2.92 -5.51
C ALA A 95 -5.08 2.48 -4.30
N GLY A 96 -5.06 3.26 -3.21
CA GLY A 96 -5.91 2.97 -2.06
C GLY A 96 -7.38 3.31 -2.29
N ASP A 97 -8.19 3.15 -1.25
CA ASP A 97 -9.64 3.30 -1.27
C ASP A 97 -10.12 4.72 -0.97
N MET A 98 -9.19 5.68 -0.97
CA MET A 98 -9.46 7.09 -0.76
C MET A 98 -10.03 7.42 0.63
N GLY A 99 -9.82 6.53 1.61
CA GLY A 99 -10.34 6.72 2.96
C GLY A 99 -11.85 6.58 3.03
N ALA A 100 -12.50 6.02 2.01
CA ALA A 100 -13.94 5.82 1.99
C ALA A 100 -14.42 5.22 3.31
N GLY A 101 -15.48 5.77 3.89
CA GLY A 101 -16.07 5.26 5.11
C GLY A 101 -15.37 5.64 6.42
N GLN A 102 -14.26 6.39 6.44
CA GLN A 102 -13.57 6.82 7.68
C GLN A 102 -13.35 8.34 7.76
N PHE A 103 -13.29 8.86 8.99
CA PHE A 103 -12.95 10.25 9.30
C PHE A 103 -13.69 11.27 8.41
N ALA A 104 -12.96 12.18 7.75
CA ALA A 104 -13.51 13.20 6.86
C ALA A 104 -14.13 12.61 5.58
N ASN A 105 -13.76 11.38 5.22
CA ASN A 105 -14.24 10.61 4.07
C ASN A 105 -15.36 9.63 4.46
N GLY A 106 -15.97 9.79 5.64
CA GLY A 106 -16.96 8.86 6.21
C GLY A 106 -18.18 8.57 5.33
N GLY A 107 -18.62 9.57 4.56
CA GLY A 107 -19.76 9.47 3.63
C GLY A 107 -19.37 9.11 2.19
N ARG A 108 -18.07 8.98 1.89
CA ARG A 108 -17.58 8.62 0.56
C ARG A 108 -17.86 7.15 0.28
N THR A 109 -18.50 6.84 -0.84
CA THR A 109 -18.74 5.45 -1.29
C THR A 109 -17.43 4.69 -1.45
N ASN A 110 -17.36 3.46 -0.93
CA ASN A 110 -16.21 2.60 -1.15
C ASN A 110 -16.34 1.87 -2.49
N HIS A 111 -15.25 1.88 -3.28
CA HIS A 111 -15.21 1.24 -4.59
C HIS A 111 -14.18 0.12 -4.69
N ALA A 112 -13.63 -0.37 -3.57
CA ALA A 112 -12.58 -1.41 -3.54
C ALA A 112 -13.03 -2.69 -4.26
N GLN A 113 -14.31 -3.08 -4.13
CA GLN A 113 -14.90 -4.24 -4.79
C GLN A 113 -15.36 -3.99 -6.25
N SER A 114 -15.36 -2.74 -6.73
CA SER A 114 -15.80 -2.38 -8.09
C SER A 114 -14.64 -2.43 -9.08
N ALA A 115 -14.72 -3.32 -10.07
CA ALA A 115 -13.70 -3.45 -11.13
C ALA A 115 -13.70 -2.32 -12.17
N ILE A 116 -14.76 -1.50 -12.21
CA ILE A 116 -14.86 -0.36 -13.14
C ILE A 116 -14.29 0.95 -12.56
N SER A 117 -13.81 0.93 -11.31
CA SER A 117 -13.15 2.05 -10.61
C SER A 117 -11.67 1.74 -10.35
N TYR A 118 -10.85 2.78 -10.15
CA TYR A 118 -9.43 2.66 -9.80
C TYR A 118 -9.16 2.81 -8.28
N GLU A 119 -10.18 3.00 -7.44
CA GLU A 119 -10.01 3.08 -5.97
C GLU A 119 -9.91 1.68 -5.36
N GLY A 120 -8.91 1.43 -4.51
CA GLY A 120 -8.70 0.17 -3.81
C GLY A 120 -8.20 -0.94 -4.74
N LYS A 121 -7.17 -0.65 -5.55
CA LYS A 121 -6.65 -1.48 -6.64
C LYS A 121 -5.14 -1.57 -6.64
N ILE A 122 -4.60 -2.65 -7.21
CA ILE A 122 -3.32 -2.58 -7.92
C ILE A 122 -3.65 -2.42 -9.41
N LEU A 123 -3.00 -1.45 -10.05
CA LEU A 123 -3.14 -1.14 -11.47
C LEU A 123 -1.89 -1.58 -12.22
N ARG A 124 -2.03 -2.02 -13.49
CA ARG A 124 -0.95 -2.39 -14.41
C ARG A 124 -1.11 -1.62 -15.72
N PHE A 125 -0.03 -0.96 -16.15
CA PHE A 125 0.08 -0.19 -17.39
C PHE A 125 1.26 -0.70 -18.24
N ASN A 126 1.22 -0.46 -19.53
CA ASN A 126 2.40 -0.58 -20.38
C ASN A 126 3.42 0.52 -20.02
N ILE A 127 4.72 0.25 -20.20
CA ILE A 127 5.80 1.24 -20.03
C ILE A 127 6.17 1.95 -21.34
N GLU A 128 5.67 1.41 -22.45
CA GLU A 128 5.69 1.96 -23.81
C GLU A 128 4.27 1.85 -24.39
N PRO A 129 3.83 2.80 -25.23
CA PRO A 129 2.51 2.70 -25.83
C PRO A 129 2.45 1.49 -26.78
N ASP A 130 1.33 0.76 -26.77
CA ASP A 130 1.03 -0.21 -27.81
C ASP A 130 0.32 0.44 -29.02
N THR A 131 -0.29 -0.39 -29.86
CA THR A 131 -0.92 0.03 -31.13
C THR A 131 -2.35 0.55 -30.99
N ASP A 132 -2.92 0.59 -29.79
CA ASP A 132 -4.29 1.03 -29.63
C ASP A 132 -4.46 2.52 -30.00
N PRO A 133 -5.54 2.89 -30.71
CA PRO A 133 -5.68 4.23 -31.27
C PRO A 133 -5.89 5.29 -30.19
N GLY A 134 -6.55 4.93 -29.07
CA GLY A 134 -6.81 5.84 -27.96
C GLY A 134 -5.51 6.33 -27.31
N VAL A 135 -5.48 7.62 -26.97
CA VAL A 135 -4.29 8.26 -26.38
C VAL A 135 -3.92 7.64 -25.03
N TYR A 136 -4.92 7.21 -24.24
CA TYR A 136 -4.72 6.52 -22.96
C TYR A 136 -4.79 5.00 -23.08
N ASP A 137 -5.64 4.50 -23.97
CA ASP A 137 -5.85 3.07 -24.24
C ASP A 137 -4.54 2.35 -24.59
N ARG A 138 -3.66 2.99 -25.37
CA ARG A 138 -2.32 2.46 -25.71
C ARG A 138 -1.41 2.14 -24.51
N TRP A 139 -1.73 2.69 -23.33
CA TRP A 139 -1.00 2.42 -22.10
C TRP A 139 -1.64 1.31 -21.25
N LEU A 140 -2.77 0.75 -21.69
CA LEU A 140 -3.50 -0.29 -20.98
C LEU A 140 -3.20 -1.64 -21.63
N PRO A 141 -2.53 -2.57 -20.92
CA PRO A 141 -2.29 -3.90 -21.45
C PRO A 141 -3.61 -4.58 -21.84
N ASN A 142 -3.69 -5.02 -23.10
CA ASN A 142 -4.87 -5.71 -23.64
C ASN A 142 -5.22 -7.01 -22.88
N ASP A 143 -4.25 -7.62 -22.21
CA ASP A 143 -4.41 -8.80 -21.36
C ASP A 143 -4.71 -8.46 -19.88
N ASN A 144 -5.11 -7.23 -19.53
CA ASN A 144 -5.56 -6.93 -18.16
C ASN A 144 -6.83 -7.72 -17.80
N PRO A 145 -6.94 -8.23 -16.55
CA PRO A 145 -7.98 -9.19 -16.17
C PRO A 145 -9.40 -8.61 -16.14
N PHE A 146 -9.56 -7.29 -16.08
CA PHE A 146 -10.87 -6.62 -15.98
C PHE A 146 -11.20 -5.76 -17.20
N ASN A 147 -10.68 -6.14 -18.38
CA ASN A 147 -10.96 -5.50 -19.67
C ASN A 147 -12.32 -5.94 -20.26
N THR A 148 -13.41 -5.93 -19.47
CA THR A 148 -14.70 -6.49 -19.92
C THR A 148 -15.56 -5.45 -20.64
N THR A 149 -15.92 -4.36 -19.95
CA THR A 149 -16.77 -3.29 -20.50
C THR A 149 -15.98 -2.19 -21.18
N ARG A 150 -14.72 -2.03 -20.79
CA ARG A 150 -13.74 -1.11 -21.35
C ARG A 150 -12.34 -1.63 -21.05
N GLN A 151 -11.34 -1.18 -21.80
CA GLN A 151 -9.96 -1.34 -21.37
C GLN A 151 -9.76 -0.68 -20.00
N SER A 152 -9.03 -1.36 -19.14
CA SER A 152 -8.89 -1.00 -17.73
C SER A 152 -7.48 -1.28 -17.27
N ALA A 153 -6.94 -0.43 -16.40
CA ALA A 153 -5.65 -0.67 -15.76
C ALA A 153 -5.74 -1.70 -14.61
N VAL A 154 -6.94 -2.12 -14.18
CA VAL A 154 -7.09 -2.94 -12.97
C VAL A 154 -6.40 -4.29 -13.13
N TRP A 155 -5.49 -4.60 -12.19
CA TRP A 155 -4.78 -5.87 -12.09
C TRP A 155 -5.33 -6.73 -10.96
N SER A 156 -5.56 -6.13 -9.79
CA SER A 156 -6.24 -6.73 -8.64
C SER A 156 -7.11 -5.70 -7.92
N LEU A 157 -8.03 -6.17 -7.09
CA LEU A 157 -8.99 -5.31 -6.38
C LEU A 157 -9.23 -5.77 -4.94
N GLY A 158 -10.01 -4.99 -4.18
CA GLY A 158 -10.29 -5.27 -2.78
C GLY A 158 -9.16 -4.86 -1.86
N HIS A 159 -8.53 -3.71 -2.13
CA HIS A 159 -7.48 -3.12 -1.30
C HIS A 159 -7.97 -1.87 -0.55
N ARG A 160 -7.43 -1.63 0.65
CA ARG A 160 -7.62 -0.44 1.50
C ARG A 160 -6.57 0.62 1.25
N ASN A 161 -5.34 0.44 1.72
CA ASN A 161 -4.26 1.43 1.56
C ASN A 161 -2.89 0.74 1.36
N PRO A 162 -2.67 0.14 0.18
CA PRO A 162 -1.41 -0.51 -0.17
C PRO A 162 -0.31 0.54 -0.42
N GLN A 163 0.56 0.77 0.56
CA GLN A 163 1.68 1.72 0.44
C GLN A 163 2.97 1.06 -0.05
N GLY A 164 3.12 -0.24 0.15
CA GLY A 164 4.25 -1.02 -0.35
C GLY A 164 3.89 -1.82 -1.59
N LEU A 165 4.80 -1.83 -2.56
CA LEU A 165 4.89 -2.79 -3.65
C LEU A 165 6.37 -3.06 -3.91
N ALA A 166 6.74 -4.34 -3.99
CA ALA A 166 8.06 -4.78 -4.42
C ALA A 166 7.94 -6.08 -5.20
N SER A 167 8.80 -6.26 -6.20
CA SER A 167 8.91 -7.53 -6.91
C SER A 167 10.26 -8.18 -6.68
N ALA A 168 10.29 -9.50 -6.84
CA ALA A 168 11.52 -10.28 -6.88
C ALA A 168 11.31 -11.56 -7.68
N VAL A 169 12.36 -12.00 -8.35
CA VAL A 169 12.42 -13.32 -8.97
C VAL A 169 12.74 -14.36 -7.90
N ILE A 170 11.79 -15.25 -7.61
CA ILE A 170 11.98 -16.40 -6.71
C ILE A 170 11.74 -17.66 -7.52
N ASN A 171 12.75 -18.54 -7.55
CA ASN A 171 12.75 -19.77 -8.34
C ASN A 171 12.39 -19.56 -9.83
N GLY A 172 12.87 -18.46 -10.42
CA GLY A 172 12.62 -18.11 -11.83
C GLY A 172 11.24 -17.50 -12.10
N GLN A 173 10.42 -17.28 -11.07
CA GLN A 173 9.12 -16.62 -11.20
C GLN A 173 9.17 -15.21 -10.60
N GLU A 174 8.70 -14.20 -11.33
CA GLU A 174 8.46 -12.87 -10.78
C GLU A 174 7.29 -12.93 -9.79
N MET A 175 7.57 -12.55 -8.54
CA MET A 175 6.59 -12.45 -7.46
C MET A 175 6.42 -10.98 -7.10
N ILE A 176 5.17 -10.52 -6.92
CA ILE A 176 4.86 -9.15 -6.52
C ILE A 176 4.27 -9.19 -5.11
N TYR A 177 4.88 -8.49 -4.17
CA TYR A 177 4.41 -8.38 -2.79
C TYR A 177 3.89 -6.98 -2.53
N SER A 178 2.84 -6.87 -1.71
CA SER A 178 2.27 -5.62 -1.22
C SER A 178 2.30 -5.59 0.29
N THR A 179 2.46 -4.39 0.87
CA THR A 179 2.11 -4.13 2.26
C THR A 179 1.01 -3.10 2.33
N GLU A 180 0.06 -3.35 3.21
CA GLU A 180 -1.22 -2.65 3.21
C GLU A 180 -1.69 -2.37 4.63
N HIS A 181 -2.25 -1.17 4.85
CA HIS A 181 -2.79 -0.83 6.16
C HIS A 181 -4.17 -1.44 6.37
N GLY A 182 -4.33 -2.16 7.46
CA GLY A 182 -5.64 -2.55 8.01
C GLY A 182 -6.32 -1.40 8.74
N PRO A 183 -7.60 -1.54 9.11
CA PRO A 183 -8.35 -0.48 9.79
C PRO A 183 -7.92 -0.32 11.25
N TYR A 184 -8.27 -1.26 12.13
CA TYR A 184 -7.96 -1.21 13.58
C TYR A 184 -7.03 -2.33 14.04
N SER A 185 -6.88 -3.33 13.19
CA SER A 185 -5.99 -4.48 13.28
C SER A 185 -5.65 -4.92 11.87
N ASP A 186 -4.87 -5.99 11.73
CA ASP A 186 -4.70 -6.70 10.47
C ASP A 186 -4.09 -5.82 9.37
N ASP A 187 -2.95 -5.19 9.64
CA ASP A 187 -2.11 -4.74 8.52
C ASP A 187 -1.64 -5.97 7.74
N GLU A 188 -1.55 -5.88 6.43
CA GLU A 188 -1.37 -7.06 5.59
C GLU A 188 -0.05 -7.04 4.84
N ILE A 189 0.49 -8.24 4.64
CA ILE A 189 1.42 -8.52 3.56
C ILE A 189 0.72 -9.46 2.60
N ASN A 190 0.65 -9.05 1.34
CA ASN A 190 -0.09 -9.73 0.29
C ASN A 190 0.85 -10.20 -0.82
N LEU A 191 0.63 -11.40 -1.35
CA LEU A 191 1.18 -11.82 -2.64
C LEU A 191 0.18 -11.41 -3.73
N ILE A 192 0.57 -10.47 -4.60
CA ILE A 192 -0.29 -9.88 -5.62
C ILE A 192 -0.38 -10.79 -6.85
N GLU A 193 -1.60 -11.21 -7.19
CA GLU A 193 -1.91 -12.12 -8.29
C GLU A 193 -2.91 -11.50 -9.27
N ARG A 194 -2.76 -11.85 -10.56
CA ARG A 194 -3.64 -11.39 -11.64
C ARG A 194 -5.10 -11.71 -11.35
N GLY A 195 -5.97 -10.71 -11.41
CA GLY A 195 -7.42 -10.87 -11.33
C GLY A 195 -7.95 -11.24 -9.94
N CYS A 196 -7.08 -11.24 -8.92
CA CYS A 196 -7.45 -11.63 -7.57
C CYS A 196 -8.09 -10.46 -6.78
N ASN A 197 -8.83 -10.85 -5.75
CA ASN A 197 -9.55 -9.95 -4.86
C ASN A 197 -9.08 -10.18 -3.41
N TYR A 198 -8.64 -9.11 -2.76
CA TYR A 198 -8.02 -9.11 -1.43
C TYR A 198 -9.00 -8.80 -0.30
N GLY A 199 -10.30 -8.76 -0.60
CA GLY A 199 -11.37 -8.86 0.40
C GLY A 199 -11.87 -7.53 0.94
N HIS A 200 -11.06 -6.47 1.05
CA HIS A 200 -11.48 -5.20 1.64
C HIS A 200 -12.68 -4.57 0.88
N PRO A 201 -13.72 -4.04 1.58
CA PRO A 201 -13.91 -3.98 3.04
C PRO A 201 -14.73 -5.13 3.62
N LEU A 202 -14.95 -6.21 2.86
CA LEU A 202 -15.83 -7.33 3.23
C LEU A 202 -15.15 -8.36 4.13
N ILE A 203 -13.82 -8.40 4.11
CA ILE A 203 -12.93 -9.29 4.84
C ILE A 203 -11.69 -8.47 5.19
N ILE A 204 -11.22 -8.55 6.43
CA ILE A 204 -10.08 -7.77 6.91
C ILE A 204 -9.02 -8.73 7.45
N GLY A 205 -7.84 -8.77 6.84
CA GLY A 205 -6.86 -9.80 7.13
C GLY A 205 -7.35 -11.17 6.68
N TYR A 206 -7.50 -12.09 7.61
CA TYR A 206 -8.02 -13.42 7.33
C TYR A 206 -9.54 -13.47 7.46
N ALA A 207 -10.18 -14.40 6.75
CA ALA A 207 -11.59 -14.73 7.00
C ALA A 207 -11.79 -15.55 8.31
N ASP A 208 -11.37 -14.98 9.45
CA ASP A 208 -11.33 -15.64 10.76
C ASP A 208 -12.46 -15.21 11.72
N GLY A 209 -13.24 -14.21 11.33
CA GLY A 209 -14.45 -13.79 12.02
C GLY A 209 -14.24 -12.70 13.08
N ASN A 210 -13.04 -12.14 13.20
CA ASN A 210 -12.74 -11.09 14.17
C ASN A 210 -13.52 -9.78 13.92
N TYR A 211 -13.85 -9.47 12.66
CA TYR A 211 -14.70 -8.33 12.28
C TYR A 211 -16.20 -8.64 12.16
N VAL A 212 -16.64 -9.88 12.43
CA VAL A 212 -18.06 -10.25 12.26
C VAL A 212 -18.96 -9.50 13.26
N GLY A 213 -19.95 -8.79 12.71
CA GLY A 213 -20.85 -7.90 13.44
C GLY A 213 -20.35 -6.46 13.52
N LEU A 214 -19.27 -6.12 12.82
CA LEU A 214 -18.68 -4.79 12.74
C LEU A 214 -18.62 -4.33 11.28
N ALA A 215 -18.52 -3.02 11.07
CA ALA A 215 -18.03 -2.48 9.80
C ALA A 215 -16.53 -2.22 9.94
N ALA A 216 -15.76 -2.40 8.87
CA ALA A 216 -14.31 -2.18 8.86
C ALA A 216 -13.89 -0.69 8.96
N SER A 217 -14.81 0.18 9.40
CA SER A 217 -14.57 1.60 9.64
C SER A 217 -15.63 2.18 10.60
N VAL A 218 -15.31 3.32 11.22
CA VAL A 218 -16.28 4.16 11.94
C VAL A 218 -16.16 5.61 11.48
N SER A 219 -17.30 6.28 11.34
CA SER A 219 -17.36 7.72 11.14
C SER A 219 -17.87 8.39 12.41
N THR A 220 -17.36 9.58 12.71
CA THR A 220 -17.88 10.42 13.79
C THR A 220 -19.11 11.23 13.38
N ASN A 221 -19.51 11.19 12.11
CA ASN A 221 -20.67 11.93 11.60
C ASN A 221 -21.98 11.22 11.96
N LYS A 222 -22.90 11.91 12.66
CA LYS A 222 -24.19 11.35 13.09
C LYS A 222 -25.28 11.29 12.02
N ALA A 223 -25.03 11.82 10.83
CA ALA A 223 -26.02 11.97 9.75
C ALA A 223 -25.94 10.91 8.64
N LEU A 224 -24.94 10.02 8.65
CA LEU A 224 -24.87 8.88 7.72
C LEU A 224 -25.67 7.70 8.33
N PRO A 225 -26.19 6.73 7.56
CA PRO A 225 -26.99 5.63 8.12
C PRO A 225 -26.13 4.49 8.70
N GLY A 226 -26.71 3.66 9.60
CA GLY A 226 -26.12 2.41 10.09
C GLY A 226 -25.14 2.58 11.27
N ILE A 227 -24.88 1.51 12.04
CA ILE A 227 -24.60 1.73 13.47
C ILE A 227 -23.30 2.46 13.83
N TRP A 228 -22.31 2.70 12.95
CA TRP A 228 -21.27 3.73 13.19
C TRP A 228 -20.96 4.59 11.94
N HIS A 229 -22.02 4.83 11.14
CA HIS A 229 -22.13 5.91 10.14
C HIS A 229 -21.05 5.91 9.05
N THR A 230 -20.65 4.74 8.61
CA THR A 230 -19.70 4.53 7.51
C THR A 230 -20.45 4.07 6.25
N THR A 231 -19.89 4.33 5.07
CA THR A 231 -20.36 3.71 3.82
C THR A 231 -19.98 2.24 3.68
N TYR A 232 -19.15 1.72 4.59
CA TYR A 232 -18.81 0.30 4.58
C TYR A 232 -20.00 -0.56 5.02
N PRO A 233 -20.20 -1.73 4.40
CA PRO A 233 -21.24 -2.65 4.84
C PRO A 233 -20.89 -3.26 6.21
N LEU A 234 -21.93 -3.70 6.92
CA LEU A 234 -21.77 -4.59 8.06
C LEU A 234 -21.21 -5.94 7.58
N ILE A 235 -20.21 -6.48 8.28
CA ILE A 235 -19.62 -7.77 7.96
C ILE A 235 -20.39 -8.86 8.73
N ASP A 236 -21.35 -9.50 8.06
CA ASP A 236 -22.13 -10.58 8.68
C ASP A 236 -21.36 -11.91 8.74
N SER A 237 -20.47 -12.16 7.77
CA SER A 237 -19.60 -13.33 7.71
C SER A 237 -18.51 -13.17 6.66
N GLU A 238 -17.27 -13.10 7.11
CA GLU A 238 -16.09 -13.06 6.22
C GLU A 238 -15.94 -14.36 5.42
N ILE A 239 -16.27 -15.50 6.02
CA ILE A 239 -16.27 -16.80 5.33
C ILE A 239 -17.27 -16.82 4.17
N ARG A 240 -18.49 -16.28 4.36
CA ARG A 240 -19.47 -16.20 3.25
C ARG A 240 -19.00 -15.22 2.18
N ASN A 241 -18.43 -14.08 2.57
CA ASN A 241 -17.89 -13.11 1.63
C ASN A 241 -16.75 -13.72 0.80
N ALA A 242 -15.82 -14.43 1.43
CA ALA A 242 -14.72 -15.13 0.74
C ALA A 242 -15.25 -16.16 -0.26
N ARG A 243 -16.26 -16.95 0.12
CA ARG A 243 -16.92 -17.91 -0.77
C ARG A 243 -17.64 -17.23 -1.93
N ALA A 244 -18.27 -16.07 -1.69
CA ALA A 244 -18.96 -15.31 -2.73
C ALA A 244 -17.99 -14.70 -3.75
N ILE A 245 -16.80 -14.26 -3.31
CA ILE A 245 -15.70 -13.85 -4.20
C ILE A 245 -15.18 -15.06 -4.99
N GLY A 246 -15.17 -16.24 -4.37
CA GLY A 246 -14.87 -17.51 -5.02
C GLY A 246 -13.37 -17.71 -5.27
N PRO A 247 -12.96 -18.34 -6.39
CA PRO A 247 -11.59 -18.79 -6.61
C PRO A 247 -10.56 -17.66 -6.74
N ASN A 248 -11.02 -16.42 -6.94
CA ASN A 248 -10.16 -15.24 -7.04
C ASN A 248 -9.87 -14.59 -5.67
N TYR A 249 -10.48 -15.06 -4.59
CA TYR A 249 -10.17 -14.58 -3.24
C TYR A 249 -8.74 -15.00 -2.84
N ARG A 250 -8.02 -14.10 -2.17
CA ARG A 250 -6.71 -14.37 -1.56
C ARG A 250 -6.68 -13.86 -0.13
N ASN A 251 -6.21 -14.72 0.77
CA ASN A 251 -5.76 -14.30 2.10
C ASN A 251 -4.42 -13.57 1.98
N PRO A 252 -4.08 -12.69 2.95
CA PRO A 252 -2.72 -12.22 3.08
C PRO A 252 -1.77 -13.39 3.37
N ILE A 253 -0.50 -13.24 2.99
CA ILE A 253 0.53 -14.20 3.40
C ILE A 253 0.83 -14.06 4.90
N VAL A 254 0.62 -12.87 5.45
CA VAL A 254 0.70 -12.52 6.87
C VAL A 254 -0.28 -11.39 7.15
N SER A 255 -1.16 -11.58 8.13
CA SER A 255 -1.79 -10.49 8.88
C SER A 255 -0.90 -10.11 10.07
N LEU A 256 -0.56 -8.82 10.18
CA LEU A 256 0.27 -8.23 11.21
C LEU A 256 -0.62 -7.76 12.36
N ASP A 257 -0.40 -8.36 13.53
CA ASP A 257 -1.16 -8.08 14.76
C ASP A 257 -2.69 -8.26 14.60
N PRO A 258 -3.17 -9.42 14.09
CA PRO A 258 -4.59 -9.71 14.04
C PRO A 258 -5.18 -9.71 15.45
N ALA A 259 -6.27 -8.97 15.64
CA ALA A 259 -6.90 -8.84 16.95
C ALA A 259 -8.05 -9.86 17.09
N PRO A 260 -8.19 -10.55 18.24
CA PRO A 260 -9.35 -11.42 18.50
C PRO A 260 -10.68 -10.65 18.48
N LYS A 261 -11.78 -11.35 18.16
CA LYS A 261 -13.14 -10.77 18.12
C LYS A 261 -13.52 -10.05 19.41
N GLU A 262 -13.14 -10.57 20.57
CA GLU A 262 -13.43 -9.95 21.86
C GLU A 262 -12.72 -8.60 22.03
N THR A 263 -11.47 -8.51 21.55
CA THR A 263 -10.69 -7.27 21.53
C THR A 263 -11.34 -6.25 20.62
N MET A 264 -11.74 -6.67 19.42
CA MET A 264 -12.45 -5.84 18.46
C MET A 264 -13.77 -5.31 19.02
N ASN A 265 -14.58 -6.16 19.62
CA ASN A 265 -15.84 -5.76 20.27
C ASN A 265 -15.63 -4.80 21.46
N LYS A 266 -14.54 -4.94 22.22
CA LYS A 266 -14.19 -3.98 23.27
C LYS A 266 -13.79 -2.63 22.69
N LEU A 267 -12.94 -2.63 21.65
CA LEU A 267 -12.51 -1.42 20.96
C LEU A 267 -13.70 -0.64 20.40
N PHE A 268 -14.58 -1.30 19.64
CA PHE A 268 -15.74 -0.65 19.03
C PHE A 268 -16.75 -0.14 20.08
N ARG A 269 -16.97 -0.86 21.18
CA ARG A 269 -17.76 -0.34 22.32
C ARG A 269 -17.13 0.91 22.94
N SER A 270 -15.79 0.94 23.05
CA SER A 270 -15.05 2.09 23.57
C SER A 270 -15.19 3.31 22.66
N ILE A 271 -15.01 3.12 21.35
CA ILE A 271 -15.19 4.15 20.32
C ILE A 271 -16.61 4.73 20.38
N ASN A 272 -17.64 3.89 20.47
CA ASN A 272 -19.03 4.30 20.65
C ASN A 272 -19.23 5.17 21.91
N SER A 273 -18.55 4.84 23.02
CA SER A 273 -18.59 5.64 24.24
C SER A 273 -17.80 6.96 24.18
N ASN A 274 -17.43 7.43 22.98
CA ASN A 274 -16.64 8.64 22.70
C ASN A 274 -15.23 8.64 23.34
N LYS A 275 -14.66 7.47 23.64
CA LYS A 275 -13.26 7.37 24.06
C LYS A 275 -12.38 7.38 22.81
N LYS A 276 -11.86 8.57 22.46
CA LYS A 276 -11.20 8.84 21.18
C LYS A 276 -9.75 8.35 21.07
N ASP A 277 -9.13 7.91 22.17
CA ASP A 277 -7.69 7.59 22.22
C ASP A 277 -7.47 6.13 22.62
N GLN A 278 -7.80 5.21 21.73
CA GLN A 278 -7.46 3.79 21.91
C GLN A 278 -6.36 3.40 20.93
N GLU A 279 -5.31 2.77 21.45
CA GLU A 279 -4.25 2.19 20.62
C GLU A 279 -4.81 1.06 19.77
N TRP A 280 -4.52 1.10 18.47
CA TRP A 280 -4.90 0.08 17.50
C TRP A 280 -3.81 -0.97 17.32
N ASN A 281 -4.19 -2.22 17.04
CA ASN A 281 -3.29 -3.34 16.82
C ASN A 281 -2.67 -3.29 15.41
N SER A 282 -1.81 -2.29 15.16
CA SER A 282 -1.30 -1.98 13.82
C SER A 282 0.13 -1.45 13.88
N TYR A 283 0.89 -1.74 12.83
CA TYR A 283 2.24 -1.24 12.56
C TYR A 283 2.24 -0.09 11.55
N ALA A 284 1.18 0.08 10.76
CA ALA A 284 1.10 1.05 9.67
C ALA A 284 2.31 0.92 8.70
N PRO A 285 2.41 -0.21 7.95
CA PRO A 285 3.54 -0.49 7.07
C PRO A 285 3.58 0.47 5.88
N SER A 286 4.67 1.20 5.72
CA SER A 286 4.77 2.30 4.75
C SER A 286 5.38 1.92 3.41
N SER A 287 6.08 0.79 3.34
CA SER A 287 6.77 0.30 2.15
C SER A 287 7.14 -1.17 2.33
N ILE A 288 7.72 -1.78 1.29
CA ILE A 288 8.26 -3.13 1.31
C ILE A 288 9.46 -3.23 0.37
N ALA A 289 10.45 -4.04 0.74
CA ALA A 289 11.49 -4.54 -0.15
C ALA A 289 11.66 -6.05 0.03
N VAL A 290 12.02 -6.76 -1.05
CA VAL A 290 12.35 -8.19 -0.99
C VAL A 290 13.86 -8.34 -0.96
N TYR A 291 14.39 -8.94 0.11
CA TYR A 291 15.81 -9.21 0.28
C TYR A 291 16.14 -10.60 -0.26
N THR A 292 16.74 -10.65 -1.46
CA THR A 292 17.12 -11.90 -2.16
C THR A 292 18.62 -12.22 -2.07
N SER A 293 19.43 -11.26 -1.62
CA SER A 293 20.88 -11.44 -1.45
C SER A 293 21.21 -12.46 -0.35
N SER A 294 22.35 -13.14 -0.47
CA SER A 294 22.94 -13.97 0.59
C SER A 294 23.93 -13.21 1.47
N ALA A 295 24.15 -11.91 1.22
CA ALA A 295 25.22 -11.14 1.85
C ALA A 295 25.06 -11.02 3.37
N ILE A 296 23.83 -10.86 3.87
CA ILE A 296 23.52 -10.96 5.29
C ILE A 296 23.06 -12.40 5.60
N PRO A 297 23.82 -13.17 6.42
CA PRO A 297 23.49 -14.55 6.76
C PRO A 297 22.07 -14.70 7.31
N GLY A 298 21.30 -15.62 6.73
CA GLY A 298 19.94 -15.93 7.16
C GLY A 298 18.86 -14.95 6.67
N TRP A 299 19.20 -13.89 5.95
CA TRP A 299 18.23 -12.89 5.46
C TRP A 299 17.69 -13.17 4.05
N LYS A 300 18.38 -13.97 3.22
CA LYS A 300 17.92 -14.32 1.87
C LYS A 300 16.46 -14.80 1.86
N ASN A 301 15.64 -14.35 0.93
CA ASN A 301 14.20 -14.63 0.84
C ASN A 301 13.45 -14.07 2.07
N SER A 302 13.67 -12.81 2.41
CA SER A 302 12.87 -12.10 3.40
C SER A 302 12.18 -10.89 2.78
N VAL A 303 11.01 -10.54 3.28
CA VAL A 303 10.43 -9.21 3.09
C VAL A 303 10.88 -8.30 4.23
N LEU A 304 11.24 -7.07 3.88
CA LEU A 304 11.68 -6.00 4.77
C LEU A 304 10.64 -4.88 4.73
N ILE A 305 10.11 -4.50 5.89
CA ILE A 305 8.92 -3.65 5.98
C ILE A 305 9.18 -2.53 7.00
N PRO A 306 9.43 -1.29 6.55
CA PRO A 306 9.44 -0.14 7.46
C PRO A 306 8.04 0.11 8.03
N THR A 307 7.98 0.47 9.30
CA THR A 307 6.73 0.80 9.99
C THR A 307 6.69 2.26 10.40
N LEU A 308 5.53 2.88 10.22
CA LEU A 308 5.28 4.24 10.71
C LEU A 308 4.98 4.20 12.20
N LYS A 309 4.11 3.28 12.63
CA LYS A 309 3.76 3.08 14.03
C LYS A 309 4.76 2.11 14.66
N GLY A 310 5.22 2.44 15.87
CA GLY A 310 6.25 1.68 16.59
C GLY A 310 7.67 1.82 16.04
N GLY A 311 7.86 2.51 14.90
CA GLY A 311 9.16 2.93 14.38
C GLY A 311 10.19 1.81 14.26
N ALA A 312 9.93 0.80 13.43
CA ALA A 312 10.80 -0.35 13.27
C ALA A 312 11.00 -0.77 11.80
N LEU A 313 12.04 -1.56 11.56
CA LEU A 313 12.17 -2.37 10.35
C LEU A 313 11.77 -3.81 10.68
N LEU A 314 10.64 -4.27 10.16
CA LEU A 314 10.25 -5.67 10.30
C LEU A 314 10.94 -6.51 9.22
N ARG A 315 11.31 -7.73 9.58
CA ARG A 315 11.79 -8.77 8.66
C ARG A 315 10.96 -10.01 8.84
N ILE A 316 10.41 -10.50 7.74
CA ILE A 316 9.66 -11.76 7.71
C ILE A 316 10.30 -12.63 6.66
N LYS A 317 10.68 -13.85 7.05
CA LYS A 317 11.25 -14.82 6.13
C LYS A 317 10.12 -15.43 5.30
N LEU A 318 10.38 -15.62 4.01
CA LEU A 318 9.51 -16.36 3.12
C LEU A 318 9.96 -17.82 3.04
N ASP A 319 9.02 -18.71 2.78
CA ASP A 319 9.34 -20.10 2.50
C ASP A 319 10.14 -20.26 1.19
N THR A 320 10.56 -21.48 0.88
CA THR A 320 11.35 -21.76 -0.33
C THR A 320 10.59 -21.44 -1.61
N SER A 321 9.26 -21.43 -1.58
CA SER A 321 8.43 -21.07 -2.74
C SER A 321 8.26 -19.56 -2.91
N GLY A 322 8.54 -18.77 -1.87
CA GLY A 322 8.25 -17.35 -1.80
C GLY A 322 6.77 -17.02 -1.55
N LYS A 323 5.88 -18.02 -1.48
CA LYS A 323 4.42 -17.80 -1.45
C LYS A 323 3.84 -17.67 -0.05
N LYS A 324 4.60 -18.03 0.98
CA LYS A 324 4.16 -18.00 2.38
C LYS A 324 5.25 -17.45 3.27
N ALA A 325 4.87 -16.92 4.43
CA ALA A 325 5.81 -16.65 5.49
C ALA A 325 6.35 -17.95 6.11
N ALA A 326 7.59 -17.89 6.57
CA ALA A 326 8.29 -18.96 7.26
C ALA A 326 8.82 -18.45 8.60
N GLY A 327 8.23 -18.88 9.70
CA GLY A 327 8.71 -18.53 11.05
C GLY A 327 8.31 -17.13 11.51
N ASN A 328 9.15 -16.55 12.36
CA ASN A 328 8.79 -15.38 13.18
C ASN A 328 8.95 -14.04 12.44
N ILE A 329 8.21 -13.04 12.92
CA ILE A 329 8.41 -11.64 12.59
C ILE A 329 9.54 -11.11 13.47
N TYR A 330 10.63 -10.67 12.87
CA TYR A 330 11.73 -10.02 13.57
C TYR A 330 11.63 -8.51 13.43
N SER A 331 11.99 -7.78 14.48
CA SER A 331 11.97 -6.32 14.48
C SER A 331 13.36 -5.77 14.76
N TYR A 332 13.82 -4.87 13.90
CA TYR A 332 15.14 -4.25 13.93
C TYR A 332 15.01 -2.73 14.05
N VAL A 333 16.09 -2.09 14.52
CA VAL A 333 16.28 -0.64 14.53
C VAL A 333 15.07 0.15 15.08
N LYS A 334 14.45 -0.40 16.14
CA LYS A 334 13.36 0.26 16.85
C LYS A 334 13.81 1.62 17.35
N GLY A 335 13.01 2.65 17.12
CA GLY A 335 13.31 3.99 17.60
C GLY A 335 12.11 4.90 17.53
N SER A 336 12.26 6.09 18.11
CA SER A 336 11.28 7.16 18.02
C SER A 336 11.33 7.85 16.65
N VAL A 337 10.99 7.10 15.61
CA VAL A 337 10.97 7.53 14.21
C VAL A 337 9.75 6.93 13.49
N ARG A 338 9.40 7.48 12.33
CA ARG A 338 8.41 6.91 11.43
C ARG A 338 9.11 6.55 10.12
N TYR A 339 9.45 5.28 9.93
CA TYR A 339 10.14 4.86 8.71
C TYR A 339 9.13 4.86 7.56
N ARG A 340 9.47 5.55 6.47
CA ARG A 340 8.61 5.81 5.32
C ARG A 340 8.91 4.92 4.12
N ASP A 341 10.19 4.70 3.85
CA ASP A 341 10.60 3.94 2.67
C ASP A 341 11.91 3.20 2.92
N ILE A 342 12.20 2.23 2.06
CA ILE A 342 13.36 1.36 2.14
C ILE A 342 14.02 1.20 0.77
N ALA A 343 15.35 1.19 0.75
CA ALA A 343 16.16 0.74 -0.38
C ALA A 343 17.29 -0.18 0.11
N ILE A 344 17.77 -1.06 -0.76
CA ILE A 344 18.85 -2.02 -0.46
C ILE A 344 19.98 -1.75 -1.46
N SER A 345 21.23 -1.73 -0.99
CA SER A 345 22.39 -1.60 -1.88
C SER A 345 22.52 -2.83 -2.81
N PRO A 346 23.10 -2.68 -4.01
CA PRO A 346 23.28 -3.81 -4.94
C PRO A 346 24.06 -5.01 -4.36
N ASP A 347 25.02 -4.75 -3.46
CA ASP A 347 25.77 -5.81 -2.76
C ASP A 347 24.97 -6.48 -1.63
N GLY A 348 23.81 -5.94 -1.26
CA GLY A 348 22.96 -6.43 -0.18
C GLY A 348 23.50 -6.18 1.23
N LEU A 349 24.56 -5.40 1.40
CA LEU A 349 25.19 -5.14 2.70
C LEU A 349 24.65 -3.89 3.41
N LYS A 350 23.94 -3.03 2.68
CA LYS A 350 23.38 -1.78 3.21
C LYS A 350 21.88 -1.71 2.98
N ILE A 351 21.19 -1.17 3.97
CA ILE A 351 19.76 -0.85 3.92
C ILE A 351 19.62 0.65 4.20
N TYR A 352 18.89 1.35 3.35
CA TYR A 352 18.59 2.77 3.50
C TYR A 352 17.13 2.93 3.91
N LEU A 353 16.86 3.74 4.93
CA LEU A 353 15.51 4.01 5.41
C LEU A 353 15.22 5.51 5.35
N ALA A 354 14.14 5.89 4.67
CA ALA A 354 13.61 7.25 4.74
C ALA A 354 12.77 7.44 6.00
N VAL A 355 12.83 8.62 6.61
CA VAL A 355 12.07 8.95 7.84
C VAL A 355 11.13 10.12 7.57
N ASP A 356 9.88 10.06 8.05
CA ASP A 356 8.94 11.17 7.93
C ASP A 356 9.53 12.46 8.54
N SER A 357 9.24 13.60 7.92
CA SER A 357 9.59 14.92 8.46
C SER A 357 8.68 15.38 9.61
N SER A 358 7.63 14.63 9.93
CA SER A 358 6.62 14.97 10.95
C SER A 358 6.05 13.71 11.62
N SER A 359 5.59 13.84 12.87
CA SER A 359 4.88 12.81 13.63
C SER A 359 3.36 12.85 13.45
N VAL A 360 2.84 13.91 12.82
CA VAL A 360 1.40 14.13 12.69
C VAL A 360 0.79 13.08 11.78
N SER A 361 -0.24 12.41 12.29
CA SER A 361 -1.05 11.43 11.54
C SER A 361 -2.54 11.63 11.81
N SER A 362 -3.38 11.20 10.86
CA SER A 362 -4.83 11.09 11.05
C SER A 362 -5.13 9.81 11.86
N GLY A 363 -5.53 9.95 13.11
CA GLY A 363 -5.84 8.82 14.02
C GLY A 363 -5.68 9.19 15.50
N PRO A 364 -5.99 8.27 16.45
CA PRO A 364 -5.84 8.52 17.89
C PRO A 364 -4.40 8.83 18.30
N SER A 365 -3.43 8.38 17.51
CA SER A 365 -2.00 8.61 17.68
C SER A 365 -1.54 9.96 17.14
N LYS A 366 -2.24 11.07 17.45
CA LYS A 366 -2.00 12.41 16.87
C LYS A 366 -0.52 12.82 16.82
N GLU A 367 0.32 12.29 17.72
CA GLU A 367 1.77 12.33 17.63
C GLU A 367 2.40 11.02 18.15
N ASN A 368 2.50 9.99 17.30
CA ASN A 368 3.25 8.77 17.63
C ASN A 368 4.44 8.57 16.67
N PRO A 369 5.69 8.76 17.17
CA PRO A 369 6.07 9.17 18.53
C PRO A 369 5.89 10.68 18.77
N GLN A 370 5.69 11.10 20.03
CA GLN A 370 5.53 12.51 20.43
C GLN A 370 6.78 13.37 20.18
N GLN A 371 7.96 12.73 20.11
CA GLN A 371 9.21 13.35 19.67
C GLN A 371 9.85 12.44 18.60
N ILE A 372 10.15 13.00 17.43
CA ILE A 372 10.85 12.27 16.36
C ILE A 372 12.33 12.62 16.38
N SER A 373 13.16 11.59 16.44
CA SER A 373 14.57 11.68 16.09
C SER A 373 14.74 11.68 14.56
N TYR A 374 15.70 12.43 14.02
CA TYR A 374 16.05 12.37 12.58
C TYR A 374 14.90 12.68 11.60
N ARG A 375 14.20 13.80 11.79
CA ARG A 375 13.10 14.24 10.91
C ARG A 375 13.57 14.41 9.46
N GLY A 376 12.89 13.75 8.52
CA GLY A 376 13.13 13.95 7.08
C GLY A 376 14.48 13.45 6.57
N CYS A 377 15.16 12.58 7.31
CA CYS A 377 16.48 12.08 6.93
C CYS A 377 16.44 10.76 6.13
N ILE A 378 17.60 10.38 5.60
CA ILE A 378 17.90 9.02 5.16
C ILE A 378 18.87 8.39 6.17
N ILE A 379 18.51 7.23 6.73
CA ILE A 379 19.37 6.43 7.61
C ILE A 379 20.01 5.31 6.80
N GLU A 380 21.33 5.18 6.86
CA GLU A 380 22.06 4.02 6.32
C GLU A 380 22.32 3.01 7.44
N LEU A 381 21.93 1.76 7.22
CA LEU A 381 22.25 0.60 8.05
C LEU A 381 23.25 -0.28 7.31
N SER A 382 24.49 -0.33 7.80
CA SER A 382 25.56 -1.14 7.21
C SER A 382 25.78 -2.43 8.02
N TYR A 383 25.71 -3.59 7.37
CA TYR A 383 26.07 -4.86 8.01
C TYR A 383 27.59 -4.92 8.28
N LYS A 384 27.98 -5.30 9.50
CA LYS A 384 29.38 -5.36 9.96
C LYS A 384 29.90 -6.78 10.23
N GLY A 385 29.12 -7.80 9.88
CA GLY A 385 29.42 -9.20 10.19
C GLY A 385 28.62 -9.71 11.40
N LEU A 386 28.75 -11.01 11.67
CA LEU A 386 28.19 -11.61 12.88
C LEU A 386 28.97 -11.10 14.08
N TYR A 387 28.26 -10.69 15.13
CA TYR A 387 28.89 -10.39 16.41
C TYR A 387 29.61 -11.65 16.90
N LYS A 388 30.94 -11.59 16.96
CA LYS A 388 31.74 -12.57 17.68
C LYS A 388 31.82 -12.06 19.11
N GLU A 389 31.34 -12.83 20.09
CA GLU A 389 31.64 -12.51 21.48
C GLU A 389 33.17 -12.35 21.62
N PRO A 390 33.66 -11.29 22.28
CA PRO A 390 35.07 -11.23 22.61
C PRO A 390 35.42 -12.49 23.41
N ALA A 391 36.53 -13.14 23.05
CA ALA A 391 37.00 -14.31 23.79
C ALA A 391 37.05 -13.94 25.28
N LYS A 392 36.36 -14.70 26.13
CA LYS A 392 36.51 -14.59 27.58
C LYS A 392 38.00 -14.85 27.87
N LEU A 393 38.69 -13.81 28.32
CA LEU A 393 40.09 -13.87 28.73
C LEU A 393 40.26 -14.77 29.95
#